data_AF-A0A7C3R9A8-F1
#
_entry.id   AF-A0A7C3R9A8-F1
#
_cell.length_a   1.000
_cell.length_b   1.000
_cell.length_c   1.000
_cell.angle_alpha   90.00
_cell.angle_beta   90.00
_cell.angle_gamma   90.00
#
_symmetry.space_group_name_H-M   'P 1'
#
loop_
_entity.id
_entity.type
_entity.pdbx_description
1 polymer ?
#
loop_
_entity_poly.entity_id
_entity_poly.type
_entity_poly.pdbx_seq_one_letter_code
_entity_poly.pdbx_strand_id
1 'polypeptide(L)' 'EKEIPYYNLRHIIKPGFTGWAQIKFRYARSVEDSLEKFQYDLYYIKNRSLFLDLKILLKTFQLFFKKE' A
#
# COMPACT_ATOMS: atom_id res chain seq x y z
N GLU A 1 -16.17 0.41 -4.19
CA GLU A 1 -16.46 0.64 -2.76
C GLU A 1 -17.58 -0.21 -2.20
N LYS A 2 -18.73 -0.36 -2.87
CA LYS A 2 -19.84 -1.22 -2.38
C LYS A 2 -19.49 -2.70 -2.21
N GLU A 3 -18.47 -3.19 -2.92
CA GLU A 3 -18.07 -4.60 -2.93
C GLU A 3 -17.05 -4.97 -1.84
N ILE A 4 -16.31 -3.99 -1.30
CA ILE A 4 -15.31 -4.24 -0.26
C ILE A 4 -15.79 -3.58 1.03
N PRO A 5 -16.18 -4.36 2.06
CA PRO A 5 -16.59 -3.82 3.34
C PRO A 5 -15.52 -2.91 3.94
N TYR A 6 -15.96 -1.76 4.46
CA TYR A 6 -15.10 -0.80 5.16
C TYR A 6 -13.96 -0.20 4.32
N TYR A 7 -14.03 -0.28 2.99
CA TYR A 7 -12.96 0.24 2.11
C TYR A 7 -12.63 1.72 2.37
N ASN A 8 -13.60 2.50 2.86
CA ASN A 8 -13.44 3.89 3.26
C ASN A 8 -12.38 4.10 4.37
N LEU A 9 -12.06 3.10 5.18
CA LEU A 9 -11.05 3.18 6.25
C LEU A 9 -9.66 3.54 5.71
N ARG A 10 -9.39 3.31 4.42
CA ARG A 10 -8.12 3.72 3.79
C ARG A 10 -7.88 5.22 3.82
N HIS A 11 -8.93 6.03 3.97
CA HIS A 11 -8.86 7.50 4.02
C HIS A 11 -8.61 8.04 5.43
N ILE A 12 -8.48 7.18 6.45
CA ILE A 12 -8.16 7.59 7.83
C ILE A 12 -6.79 8.27 7.90
N ILE A 13 -5.87 7.88 7.02
CA ILE A 13 -4.57 8.53 6.86
C ILE A 13 -4.55 9.23 5.51
N LYS A 14 -3.92 10.41 5.47
CA LYS A 14 -3.71 11.14 4.22
C LYS A 14 -2.95 10.26 3.22
N PRO A 15 -3.35 10.24 1.94
CA PRO A 15 -2.64 9.48 0.92
C PRO A 15 -1.17 9.94 0.83
N GLY A 16 -0.26 8.98 0.76
CA GLY A 16 1.18 9.22 0.57
C GLY A 16 1.61 9.10 -0.89
N PHE A 17 2.83 9.55 -1.19
CA PHE A 17 3.44 9.37 -2.52
C PHE A 17 3.78 7.89 -2.81
N THR A 18 4.24 7.17 -1.80
CA THR A 18 4.53 5.73 -1.83
C THR A 18 3.92 5.04 -0.61
N GLY A 19 3.61 3.75 -0.71
CA GLY A 19 2.98 2.99 0.36
C GLY A 19 3.27 1.50 0.27
N TRP A 20 3.05 0.80 1.39
CA TRP A 20 3.31 -0.63 1.51
C TRP A 20 2.59 -1.47 0.44
N ALA A 21 1.33 -1.09 0.14
CA ALA A 21 0.54 -1.74 -0.89
C ALA A 21 1.12 -1.56 -2.30
N GLN A 22 1.70 -0.40 -2.63
CA GLN A 22 2.32 -0.15 -3.96
C GLN A 22 3.62 -0.93 -4.16
N ILE A 23 4.36 -1.20 -3.09
CA ILE A 23 5.59 -2.00 -3.16
C ILE A 23 5.27 -3.48 -3.34
N LYS A 24 4.17 -3.95 -2.73
CA LYS A 24 3.75 -5.35 -2.82
C LYS A 24 2.90 -5.64 -4.06
N PHE A 25 2.19 -4.64 -4.56
CA PHE A 25 1.21 -4.80 -5.62
C PHE A 25 1.41 -3.73 -6.71
N ARG A 26 1.84 -4.17 -7.91
CA ARG A 26 2.15 -3.27 -9.03
C ARG A 26 0.93 -2.86 -9.85
N TYR A 27 -0.08 -3.71 -9.96
CA TYR A 27 -1.25 -3.47 -10.78
C TYR A 27 -2.46 -4.17 -10.18
N ALA A 28 -3.54 -3.44 -9.93
CA ALA A 28 -4.83 -4.01 -9.55
C ALA A 28 -5.78 -3.93 -10.75
N ARG A 29 -6.31 -5.07 -11.19
CA ARG A 29 -7.25 -5.17 -12.31
C ARG A 29 -8.57 -5.80 -11.91
N SER A 30 -8.63 -6.50 -10.76
CA SER A 30 -9.85 -7.10 -10.24
C SER A 30 -10.28 -6.50 -8.89
N VAL A 31 -11.47 -6.93 -8.44
CA VAL A 31 -12.01 -6.60 -7.12
C VAL A 31 -11.18 -7.27 -6.03
N GLU A 32 -10.71 -8.49 -6.27
CA GLU A 32 -9.83 -9.25 -5.39
C GLU A 32 -8.49 -8.54 -5.22
N ASP A 33 -7.90 -8.03 -6.30
CA ASP A 33 -6.67 -7.23 -6.25
C ASP A 33 -6.87 -5.97 -5.39
N SER A 34 -8.05 -5.34 -5.51
CA SER A 34 -8.41 -4.15 -4.73
C SER A 34 -8.59 -4.50 -3.25
N LEU A 35 -9.13 -5.68 -2.94
CA LEU A 35 -9.26 -6.20 -1.58
C LEU A 35 -7.88 -6.49 -0.98
N GLU A 36 -6.97 -7.13 -1.72
CA GLU A 36 -5.62 -7.40 -1.24
C GLU A 36 -4.84 -6.09 -1.00
N LYS A 37 -4.93 -5.15 -1.94
CA LYS A 37 -4.37 -3.80 -1.77
C LYS A 37 -4.89 -3.14 -0.49
N PHE A 38 -6.19 -3.24 -0.24
CA PHE A 38 -6.82 -2.68 0.95
C PHE A 38 -6.33 -3.34 2.24
N GLN A 39 -6.09 -4.65 2.24
CA GLN A 39 -5.49 -5.34 3.39
C GLN A 39 -4.08 -4.81 3.69
N TYR A 40 -3.28 -4.51 2.67
CA TYR A 40 -1.97 -3.87 2.86
C TYR A 40 -2.08 -2.44 3.38
N ASP A 41 -3.06 -1.67 2.91
CA ASP A 41 -3.35 -0.32 3.43
C ASP A 41 -3.70 -0.40 4.94
N LEU A 42 -4.57 -1.34 5.35
CA LEU A 42 -4.93 -1.56 6.76
C LEU A 42 -3.74 -2.05 7.61
N TYR A 43 -2.92 -2.95 7.06
CA TYR A 43 -1.71 -3.41 7.75
C TYR A 43 -0.76 -2.26 8.05
N TYR A 44 -0.57 -1.36 7.08
CA TYR A 44 0.25 -0.17 7.24
C TYR A 44 -0.32 0.76 8.31
N ILE A 45 -1.64 1.03 8.27
CA ILE A 45 -2.32 1.85 9.29
C ILE A 45 -2.11 1.27 10.70
N LYS A 46 -2.27 -0.05 10.86
CA LYS A 46 -2.16 -0.74 12.16
C LYS A 46 -0.72 -0.81 12.68
N ASN A 47 0.27 -1.01 11.81
CA ASN A 47 1.68 -1.26 12.18
C ASN A 47 2.60 -0.10 11.82
N ARG A 48 2.04 1.12 11.72
CA ARG A 48 2.79 2.30 11.32
C ARG A 48 3.94 2.55 12.27
N SER A 49 5.16 2.54 11.73
CA SER A 49 6.40 2.75 12.48
C SER A 49 7.45 3.38 11.57
N LEU A 50 8.39 4.11 12.16
CA LEU A 50 9.51 4.71 11.42
C LEU A 50 10.32 3.65 10.65
N PHE A 51 10.44 2.45 11.20
CA PHE A 51 11.12 1.34 10.54
C PHE A 51 10.37 0.85 9.29
N LEU A 52 9.04 0.73 9.37
CA LEU A 52 8.23 0.37 8.21
C LEU A 52 8.30 1.44 7.12
N ASP A 53 8.27 2.72 7.49
CA ASP A 53 8.41 3.85 6.56
C ASP A 53 9.78 3.84 5.87
N LEU A 54 10.86 3.61 6.62
CA LEU A 54 12.21 3.49 6.04
C LEU A 54 12.31 2.30 5.08
N LYS A 55 11.71 1.16 5.44
CA LYS A 55 11.64 -0.02 4.56
C LYS A 55 10.88 0.27 3.27
N ILE A 56 9.78 1.02 3.35
CA ILE A 56 9.01 1.45 2.18
C ILE A 56 9.88 2.33 1.29
N LEU A 57 10.51 3.36 1.85
CA LEU A 57 11.41 4.25 1.10
C LEU A 57 12.53 3.49 0.40
N LEU A 58 13.27 2.63 1.11
CA LEU A 58 14.38 1.86 0.55
C LEU A 58 13.91 0.96 -0.60
N LYS A 59 12.77 0.27 -0.46
CA LYS A 59 12.23 -0.57 -1.52
C LYS A 59 11.76 0.25 -2.73
N THR A 60 11.19 1.42 -2.50
CA THR A 60 10.82 2.35 -3.56
C THR A 60 12.05 2.79 -4.34
N PHE A 61 13.14 3.20 -3.66
CA PHE A 61 14.41 3.50 -4.32
C PHE A 61 14.94 2.30 -5.12
N GLN A 62 14.98 1.10 -4.52
CA GLN A 62 15.41 -0.11 -5.23
C GLN A 62 14.60 -0.36 -6.51
N LEU A 63 13.28 -0.16 -6.48
CA LEU A 63 12.43 -0.34 -7.67
C LEU A 63 12.74 0.67 -8.78
N PHE A 64 13.13 1.90 -8.43
CA PHE A 64 13.57 2.89 -9.40
C PHE A 64 14.92 2.52 -10.04
N PHE A 65 15.88 2.05 -9.24
CA PHE A 65 17.21 1.67 -9.73
C PHE A 65 17.26 0.31 -10.43
N LYS A 66 16.38 -0.63 -10.08
CA LYS A 66 16.31 -1.97 -10.70
C LYS A 66 15.58 -1.97 -12.05
N LYS A 67 15.38 -0.80 -12.66
CA LYS A 67 14.74 -0.66 -13.98
C LYS A 67 15.78 -0.64 -15.12
N GLU A 68 16.85 -1.41 -14.95
CA GLU A 68 17.83 -1.84 -15.96
C GLU A 68 17.72 -3.35 -16.16
#